data_AF-A0A267T4R1-F1
#
_entry.id   AF-A0A267T4R1-F1
#
_cell.length_a   1.000
_cell.length_b   1.000
_cell.length_c   1.000
_cell.angle_alpha   90.00
_cell.angle_beta   90.00
_cell.angle_gamma   90.00
#
_symmetry.space_group_name_H-M   'P 1'
#
loop_
_entity.id
_entity.type
_entity.pdbx_description
1 polymer ?
#
loop_
_entity_poly.entity_id
_entity_poly.type
_entity_poly.pdbx_seq_one_letter_code
_entity_poly.pdbx_strand_id
1 'polypeptide(L)'
;MKNILEEIIKLSSELGAKKNLEKYKELADKIEIPKNYGVFDFDRCFLNPLRKFAEVLIKVKISENPDVVEIIMNHQYYVRHFEHWIQRIEGSAFCHDRSTMLVDMLIAYYRKKQPMVFDYECKLSFCYPKTIFNTQQKVVEFYESVKQLRYGHSYNYIVYIEPMIDMVIQANPKNKS
;
A
#
# COMPACT_ATOMS: atom_id res chain seq x y z
N MET A 1 -10.51 22.73 22.00
CA MET A 1 -9.33 21.88 21.75
C MET A 1 -9.45 20.53 22.46
N LYS A 2 -9.85 20.46 23.75
CA LYS A 2 -10.11 19.18 24.46
C LYS A 2 -10.95 18.14 23.68
N ASN A 3 -11.98 18.58 22.94
CA ASN A 3 -12.90 17.68 22.23
C ASN A 3 -12.29 16.95 21.01
N ILE A 4 -11.36 17.60 20.28
CA ILE A 4 -10.78 17.02 19.05
C ILE A 4 -9.74 15.95 19.39
N LEU A 5 -8.97 16.15 20.46
CA LEU A 5 -7.94 15.20 20.89
C LEU A 5 -8.56 13.90 21.41
N GLU A 6 -9.63 14.01 22.20
CA GLU A 6 -10.43 12.87 22.68
C GLU A 6 -11.02 12.07 21.51
N GLU A 7 -11.47 12.76 20.46
CA GLU A 7 -11.99 12.14 19.24
C GLU A 7 -10.90 11.45 18.40
N ILE A 8 -9.73 12.08 18.24
CA ILE A 8 -8.56 11.47 17.58
C ILE A 8 -8.09 10.22 18.35
N ILE A 9 -8.08 10.27 19.69
CA ILE A 9 -7.74 9.13 20.55
C ILE A 9 -8.71 7.98 20.35
N LYS A 10 -10.02 8.29 20.38
CA LYS A 10 -11.07 7.31 20.15
C LYS A 10 -10.88 6.64 18.78
N LEU A 11 -10.78 7.43 17.72
CA LEU A 11 -10.56 6.94 16.35
C LEU A 11 -9.25 6.13 16.22
N SER A 12 -8.16 6.58 16.84
CA SER A 12 -6.87 5.88 16.81
C SER A 12 -6.89 4.55 17.56
N SER A 13 -7.67 4.47 18.64
CA SER A 13 -7.86 3.25 19.43
C SER A 13 -8.72 2.22 18.70
N GLU A 14 -9.71 2.69 17.93
CA GLU A 14 -10.56 1.90 17.03
C GLU A 14 -9.76 1.38 15.81
N LEU A 15 -8.75 2.13 15.35
CA LEU A 15 -7.85 1.77 14.24
C LEU A 15 -6.65 0.87 14.64
N GLY A 16 -6.60 0.36 15.87
CA GLY A 16 -5.59 -0.62 16.28
C GLY A 16 -4.20 -0.04 16.63
N ALA A 17 -4.04 1.28 16.72
CA ALA A 17 -2.76 1.95 16.98
C ALA A 17 -2.34 1.99 18.47
N LYS A 18 -2.83 1.06 19.30
CA LYS A 18 -2.72 1.10 20.77
C LYS A 18 -1.29 1.25 21.30
N LYS A 19 -0.28 0.69 20.62
CA LYS A 19 1.11 0.66 21.08
C LYS A 19 1.82 2.02 21.07
N ASN A 20 1.35 2.96 20.25
CA ASN A 20 1.97 4.29 20.09
C ASN A 20 1.07 5.44 20.57
N LEU A 21 -0.09 5.10 21.16
CA LEU A 21 -1.16 6.05 21.40
C LEU A 21 -0.78 7.14 22.41
N GLU A 22 -0.04 6.79 23.46
CA GLU A 22 0.50 7.75 24.42
C GLU A 22 1.52 8.72 23.80
N LYS A 23 2.37 8.23 22.87
CA LYS A 23 3.30 9.11 22.14
C LYS A 23 2.57 10.05 21.18
N TYR A 24 1.47 9.60 20.57
CA TYR A 24 0.66 10.46 19.71
C TYR A 24 -0.08 11.54 20.49
N LYS A 25 -0.54 11.27 21.72
CA LYS A 25 -1.10 12.29 22.62
C LYS A 25 -0.11 13.41 22.91
N GLU A 26 1.10 13.02 23.34
CA GLU A 26 2.17 13.98 23.67
C GLU A 26 2.54 14.88 22.48
N LEU A 27 2.50 14.33 21.26
CA LEU A 27 2.75 15.09 20.03
C LEU A 27 1.55 15.97 19.65
N ALA A 28 0.32 15.46 19.77
CA ALA A 28 -0.88 16.19 19.39
C ALA A 28 -1.12 17.42 20.28
N ASP A 29 -0.84 17.33 21.59
CA ASP A 29 -0.96 18.45 22.52
C ASP A 29 0.04 19.58 22.24
N LYS A 30 1.12 19.29 21.50
CA LYS A 30 2.16 20.27 21.11
C LYS A 30 1.88 20.93 19.75
N ILE A 31 0.86 20.48 19.02
CA ILE A 31 0.54 21.01 17.68
C ILE A 31 -0.66 21.95 17.80
N GLU A 32 -0.40 23.25 17.70
CA GLU A 32 -1.47 24.23 17.52
C GLU A 32 -1.92 24.23 16.05
N ILE A 33 -3.15 23.77 15.80
CA ILE A 33 -3.80 23.92 14.49
C ILE A 33 -4.67 25.17 14.56
N PRO A 34 -4.36 26.24 13.80
CA PRO A 34 -5.20 27.43 13.77
C PRO A 34 -6.63 27.08 13.37
N LYS A 35 -7.61 27.52 14.16
CA LYS A 35 -9.05 27.20 13.96
C LYS A 35 -9.63 27.66 12.61
N ASN A 36 -8.91 28.52 11.89
CA ASN A 36 -9.37 29.13 10.63
C ASN A 36 -8.70 28.54 9.39
N TYR A 37 -8.00 27.40 9.50
CA TYR A 37 -7.46 26.73 8.33
C TYR A 37 -8.58 26.10 7.51
N GLY A 38 -8.74 26.60 6.28
CA GLY A 38 -9.48 25.88 5.26
C GLY A 38 -8.74 24.58 4.89
N VAL A 39 -9.41 23.69 4.14
CA VAL A 39 -8.85 22.40 3.71
C VAL A 39 -7.49 22.58 2.99
N PHE A 40 -7.37 23.61 2.15
CA PHE A 40 -6.11 23.92 1.45
C PHE A 40 -4.99 24.36 2.39
N ASP A 41 -5.29 25.17 3.41
CA ASP A 41 -4.29 25.59 4.38
C ASP A 41 -3.86 24.42 5.26
N PHE A 42 -4.79 23.53 5.61
CA PHE A 42 -4.46 22.32 6.35
C PHE A 42 -3.54 21.39 5.54
N ASP A 43 -3.84 21.16 4.26
CA ASP A 43 -2.96 20.37 3.40
C ASP A 43 -1.58 21.01 3.24
N ARG A 44 -1.54 22.30 2.88
CA ARG A 44 -0.30 23.03 2.60
C ARG A 44 0.59 23.19 3.83
N CYS A 45 0.02 23.51 4.98
CA CYS A 45 0.77 23.86 6.18
C CYS A 45 1.06 22.64 7.08
N PHE A 46 0.28 21.57 6.98
CA PHE A 46 0.43 20.42 7.85
C PHE A 46 0.72 19.12 7.09
N LEU A 47 -0.20 18.67 6.22
CA LEU A 47 -0.07 17.36 5.57
C LEU A 47 1.12 17.29 4.61
N ASN A 48 1.31 18.30 3.77
CA ASN A 48 2.39 18.32 2.79
C ASN A 48 3.79 18.40 3.44
N PRO A 49 4.05 19.28 4.44
CA PRO A 49 5.30 19.26 5.18
C PRO A 49 5.56 17.92 5.89
N LEU A 50 4.53 17.32 6.51
CA LEU A 50 4.67 16.02 7.16
C LEU A 50 5.01 14.92 6.14
N ARG A 51 4.37 14.94 4.96
CA ARG A 51 4.65 14.01 3.86
C ARG A 51 6.10 14.15 3.37
N LYS A 52 6.57 15.38 3.16
CA LYS A 52 7.95 15.67 2.77
C LYS A 52 8.96 15.24 3.84
N PHE A 53 8.65 15.47 5.12
CA PHE A 53 9.47 15.00 6.22
C PHE A 53 9.59 13.47 6.23
N ALA A 54 8.47 12.76 6.09
CA ALA A 54 8.47 11.30 6.00
C ALA A 54 9.29 10.80 4.81
N GLU A 55 9.14 11.44 3.64
CA GLU A 55 9.92 11.12 2.43
C GLU A 55 11.43 11.27 2.68
N VAL A 56 11.86 12.40 3.26
CA VAL A 56 13.27 12.65 3.61
C VAL A 56 13.77 11.64 4.64
N LEU A 57 12.95 11.32 5.65
CA LEU A 57 13.30 10.35 6.67
C LEU A 57 13.55 8.95 6.07
N ILE A 58 12.69 8.51 5.14
CA ILE A 58 12.85 7.24 4.41
C ILE A 58 14.13 7.28 3.57
N LYS A 59 14.37 8.36 2.83
CA LYS A 59 15.58 8.53 2.02
C LYS A 59 16.85 8.37 2.84
N VAL A 60 16.91 9.06 3.98
CA VAL A 60 18.10 9.09 4.86
C VAL A 60 18.28 7.81 5.67
N LYS A 61 17.20 7.17 6.12
CA LYS A 61 17.27 6.03 7.07
C LYS A 61 17.04 4.66 6.44
N ILE A 62 16.40 4.59 5.29
CA ILE A 62 15.98 3.32 4.68
C ILE A 62 16.66 3.10 3.33
N SER A 63 16.48 4.02 2.38
CA SER A 63 17.00 3.90 1.02
C SER A 63 16.83 5.19 0.21
N GLU A 64 17.85 5.59 -0.55
CA GLU A 64 17.75 6.67 -1.54
C GLU A 64 17.07 6.24 -2.86
N ASN A 65 16.82 4.93 -3.04
CA ASN A 65 16.14 4.43 -4.24
C ASN A 65 14.70 4.99 -4.32
N PRO A 66 14.31 5.63 -5.44
CA PRO A 66 13.02 6.29 -5.56
C PRO A 66 11.83 5.32 -5.49
N ASP A 67 11.96 4.10 -6.02
CA ASP A 67 10.90 3.08 -5.96
C ASP A 67 10.68 2.61 -4.51
N VAL A 68 11.74 2.46 -3.72
CA VAL A 68 11.61 2.12 -2.29
C VAL A 68 10.88 3.22 -1.54
N VAL A 69 11.20 4.48 -1.80
CA VAL A 69 10.53 5.63 -1.19
C VAL A 69 9.05 5.65 -1.59
N GLU A 70 8.75 5.49 -2.88
CA GLU A 70 7.40 5.48 -3.43
C GLU A 70 6.55 4.34 -2.86
N ILE A 71 7.10 3.13 -2.77
CA ILE A 71 6.40 1.97 -2.21
C ILE A 71 6.10 2.20 -0.72
N ILE A 72 7.06 2.67 0.08
CA ILE A 72 6.84 2.88 1.52
C ILE A 72 5.83 4.01 1.76
N MET A 73 5.97 5.14 1.06
CA MET A 73 5.07 6.28 1.20
C MET A 73 3.63 5.95 0.82
N ASN A 74 3.43 4.94 -0.03
CA ASN A 74 2.12 4.57 -0.56
C ASN A 74 1.82 3.08 -0.36
N HIS A 75 2.35 2.48 0.71
CA HIS A 75 2.29 1.04 0.96
C HIS A 75 0.86 0.49 0.85
N GLN A 76 -0.09 1.12 1.55
CA GLN A 76 -1.50 0.70 1.56
C GLN A 76 -2.17 0.82 0.18
N TYR A 77 -1.73 1.74 -0.67
CA TYR A 77 -2.24 1.86 -2.03
C TYR A 77 -1.84 0.63 -2.86
N TYR A 78 -0.55 0.26 -2.83
CA TYR A 78 -0.07 -0.91 -3.55
C TYR A 78 -0.66 -2.22 -3.01
N VAL A 79 -0.72 -2.39 -1.68
CA VAL A 79 -1.34 -3.58 -1.05
C VAL A 79 -2.76 -3.78 -1.54
N ARG A 80 -3.59 -2.72 -1.54
CA ARG A 80 -4.99 -2.82 -1.98
C ARG A 80 -5.14 -3.21 -3.45
N HIS A 81 -4.22 -2.77 -4.31
CA HIS A 81 -4.22 -3.15 -5.72
C HIS A 81 -3.88 -4.63 -5.92
N PHE A 82 -2.86 -5.14 -5.22
CA PHE A 82 -2.57 -6.59 -5.23
C PHE A 82 -3.73 -7.40 -4.64
N GLU A 83 -4.27 -6.95 -3.51
CA GLU A 83 -5.34 -7.62 -2.77
C GLU A 83 -6.59 -7.75 -3.62
N HIS A 84 -6.97 -6.68 -4.33
CA HIS A 84 -8.11 -6.67 -5.22
C HIS A 84 -8.03 -7.81 -6.26
N TRP A 85 -6.92 -7.94 -6.97
CA TRP A 85 -6.78 -8.93 -8.02
C TRP A 85 -6.61 -10.35 -7.47
N ILE A 86 -5.88 -10.52 -6.37
CA ILE A 86 -5.77 -11.81 -5.69
C ILE A 86 -7.16 -12.27 -5.23
N GLN A 87 -7.95 -11.38 -4.62
CA GLN A 87 -9.29 -11.70 -4.17
C GLN A 87 -10.21 -12.11 -5.32
N ARG A 88 -10.11 -11.42 -6.47
CA ARG A 88 -10.95 -11.67 -7.64
C ARG A 88 -10.64 -12.99 -8.35
N ILE A 89 -9.38 -13.42 -8.35
CA ILE A 89 -8.92 -14.58 -9.13
C ILE A 89 -8.69 -15.82 -8.26
N GLU A 90 -8.13 -15.65 -7.06
CA GLU A 90 -7.75 -16.75 -6.16
C GLU A 90 -8.66 -16.87 -4.92
N GLY A 91 -9.51 -15.87 -4.67
CA GLY A 91 -10.42 -15.81 -3.53
C GLY A 91 -9.88 -15.00 -2.34
N SER A 92 -10.73 -14.79 -1.33
CA SER A 92 -10.45 -13.89 -0.21
C SER A 92 -9.52 -14.44 0.86
N ALA A 93 -9.28 -15.75 0.90
CA ALA A 93 -8.49 -16.37 1.95
C ALA A 93 -7.03 -15.84 1.93
N PHE A 94 -6.63 -15.19 3.03
CA PHE A 94 -5.29 -14.62 3.22
C PHE A 94 -4.87 -13.56 2.19
N CYS A 95 -5.79 -13.02 1.37
CA CYS A 95 -5.45 -12.10 0.29
C CYS A 95 -4.67 -10.86 0.77
N HIS A 96 -5.01 -10.33 1.95
CA HIS A 96 -4.30 -9.22 2.59
C HIS A 96 -2.85 -9.57 2.96
N ASP A 97 -2.63 -10.73 3.58
CA ASP A 97 -1.30 -11.19 3.99
C ASP A 97 -0.41 -11.46 2.76
N ARG A 98 -0.97 -12.10 1.73
CA ARG A 98 -0.28 -12.31 0.44
C ARG A 98 0.15 -10.99 -0.19
N SER A 99 -0.75 -10.01 -0.21
CA SER A 99 -0.52 -8.70 -0.82
C SER A 99 0.53 -7.89 -0.07
N THR A 100 0.49 -7.91 1.26
CA THR A 100 1.50 -7.26 2.11
C THR A 100 2.88 -7.88 1.87
N MET A 101 2.96 -9.20 1.82
CA MET A 101 4.21 -9.91 1.55
C MET A 101 4.77 -9.59 0.14
N LEU A 102 3.93 -9.48 -0.91
CA LEU A 102 4.40 -9.06 -2.24
C LEU A 102 5.00 -7.64 -2.22
N VAL A 103 4.38 -6.72 -1.48
CA VAL A 103 4.88 -5.35 -1.32
C VAL A 103 6.20 -5.33 -0.54
N ASP A 104 6.33 -6.14 0.50
CA ASP A 104 7.60 -6.29 1.24
C ASP A 104 8.71 -6.88 0.35
N MET A 105 8.37 -7.86 -0.49
CA MET A 105 9.28 -8.41 -1.49
C MET A 105 9.72 -7.36 -2.51
N LEU A 106 8.81 -6.48 -2.97
CA LEU A 106 9.15 -5.34 -3.83
C LEU A 106 10.15 -4.40 -3.14
N ILE A 107 9.92 -4.04 -1.87
CA ILE A 107 10.86 -3.21 -1.10
C ILE A 107 12.23 -3.88 -1.04
N ALA A 108 12.28 -5.18 -0.71
CA ALA A 108 13.54 -5.93 -0.65
C ALA A 108 14.26 -5.99 -2.00
N TYR A 109 13.51 -6.20 -3.09
CA TYR A 109 14.02 -6.21 -4.46
C TYR A 109 14.65 -4.87 -4.85
N TYR A 110 13.92 -3.75 -4.72
CA TYR A 110 14.45 -2.44 -5.11
C TYR A 110 15.55 -1.95 -4.17
N ARG A 111 15.48 -2.27 -2.86
CA ARG A 111 16.45 -1.82 -1.85
C ARG A 111 17.76 -2.61 -1.87
N LYS A 112 17.67 -3.95 -1.96
CA LYS A 112 18.82 -4.86 -1.75
C LYS A 112 19.14 -5.73 -2.97
N LYS A 113 18.41 -5.57 -4.07
CA LYS A 113 18.50 -6.45 -5.26
C LYS A 113 18.27 -7.93 -4.90
N GLN A 114 17.50 -8.18 -3.85
CA GLN A 114 17.15 -9.54 -3.44
C GLN A 114 16.11 -10.10 -4.42
N PRO A 115 16.35 -11.29 -5.01
CA PRO A 115 15.36 -11.91 -5.86
C PRO A 115 14.13 -12.32 -5.05
N MET A 116 12.94 -12.19 -5.64
CA MET A 116 11.70 -12.71 -5.07
C MET A 116 11.66 -14.22 -5.33
N VAL A 117 11.88 -14.99 -4.28
CA VAL A 117 11.86 -16.46 -4.33
C VAL A 117 10.52 -16.94 -3.80
N PHE A 118 9.78 -17.67 -4.64
CA PHE A 118 8.49 -18.26 -4.31
C PHE A 118 8.70 -19.75 -4.05
N ASP A 119 8.79 -20.12 -2.78
CA ASP A 119 8.90 -21.52 -2.38
C ASP A 119 7.51 -22.14 -2.19
N TYR A 120 7.03 -22.83 -3.24
CA TYR A 120 5.75 -23.51 -3.22
C TYR A 120 5.78 -24.90 -2.55
N GLU A 121 6.97 -25.42 -2.24
CA GLU A 121 7.16 -26.76 -1.65
C GLU A 121 7.10 -26.72 -0.12
N CYS A 122 7.35 -25.56 0.49
CA CYS A 122 7.29 -25.38 1.93
C CYS A 122 5.86 -25.20 2.47
N LYS A 123 5.63 -25.55 3.75
CA LYS A 123 4.32 -25.36 4.44
C LYS A 123 3.82 -23.91 4.49
N LEU A 124 4.68 -22.93 4.20
CA LEU A 124 4.34 -21.50 4.10
C LEU A 124 3.80 -21.10 2.71
N SER A 125 3.70 -22.05 1.77
CA SER A 125 3.20 -21.81 0.40
C SER A 125 1.76 -21.31 0.32
N PHE A 126 0.98 -21.39 1.40
CA PHE A 126 -0.35 -20.78 1.50
C PHE A 126 -0.33 -19.25 1.36
N CYS A 127 0.82 -18.60 1.56
CA CYS A 127 1.00 -17.17 1.46
C CYS A 127 1.44 -16.69 0.06
N TYR A 128 1.71 -17.60 -0.88
CA TYR A 128 2.09 -17.21 -2.25
C TYR A 128 0.89 -17.27 -3.20
N PRO A 129 0.69 -16.23 -4.02
CA PRO A 129 -0.19 -16.32 -5.18
C PRO A 129 0.24 -17.47 -6.10
N LYS A 130 -0.74 -18.22 -6.62
CA LYS A 130 -0.48 -19.41 -7.46
C LYS A 130 -0.77 -19.14 -8.94
N THR A 131 -1.72 -18.26 -9.23
CA THR A 131 -2.26 -18.02 -10.57
C THR A 131 -1.71 -16.72 -11.14
N ILE A 132 -1.87 -15.63 -10.39
CA ILE A 132 -1.32 -14.30 -10.73
C ILE A 132 -0.13 -14.01 -9.81
N PHE A 133 0.75 -13.06 -10.18
CA PHE A 133 1.87 -12.63 -9.32
C PHE A 133 2.78 -13.78 -8.80
N ASN A 134 2.82 -14.89 -9.53
CA ASN A 134 3.59 -16.09 -9.16
C ASN A 134 5.05 -16.07 -9.65
N THR A 135 5.48 -14.95 -10.22
CA THR A 135 6.86 -14.72 -10.62
C THR A 135 7.25 -13.29 -10.28
N GLN A 136 8.54 -13.06 -10.03
CA GLN A 136 9.08 -11.72 -9.79
C GLN A 136 8.69 -10.75 -10.92
N GLN A 137 8.81 -11.19 -12.17
CA GLN A 137 8.48 -10.37 -13.33
C GLN A 137 7.04 -9.86 -13.27
N LYS A 138 6.07 -10.75 -13.01
CA LYS A 138 4.66 -10.36 -12.92
C LYS A 138 4.43 -9.35 -11.79
N VAL A 139 5.07 -9.54 -10.63
CA VAL A 139 4.95 -8.62 -9.49
C VAL A 139 5.50 -7.24 -9.84
N VAL A 140 6.68 -7.19 -10.48
CA VAL A 140 7.31 -5.93 -10.91
C VAL A 140 6.50 -5.22 -11.99
N GLU A 141 6.05 -5.93 -13.03
CA GLU A 141 5.23 -5.35 -14.11
C GLU A 141 3.90 -4.78 -13.59
N PHE A 142 3.26 -5.47 -12.64
CA PHE A 142 2.06 -4.95 -12.00
C PHE A 142 2.35 -3.72 -11.15
N TYR A 143 3.42 -3.75 -10.35
CA TYR A 143 3.83 -2.59 -9.56
C TYR A 143 4.08 -1.37 -10.46
N GLU A 144 4.82 -1.54 -11.54
CA GLU A 144 5.12 -0.45 -12.48
C GLU A 144 3.85 0.09 -13.13
N SER A 145 2.90 -0.78 -13.51
CA SER A 145 1.63 -0.35 -14.09
C SER A 145 0.74 0.41 -13.09
N VAL A 146 0.68 -0.04 -11.83
CA VAL A 146 -0.04 0.65 -10.74
C VAL A 146 0.64 1.98 -10.37
N LYS A 147 1.98 2.04 -10.37
CA LYS A 147 2.73 3.28 -10.16
C LYS A 147 2.37 4.31 -11.24
N GLN A 148 2.33 3.91 -12.51
CA GLN A 148 1.93 4.80 -13.61
C GLN A 148 0.48 5.28 -13.46
N LEU A 149 -0.44 4.41 -13.04
CA LEU A 149 -1.84 4.77 -12.76
C LEU A 149 -1.94 5.91 -11.73
N ARG A 150 -1.14 5.85 -10.65
CA ARG A 150 -1.10 6.88 -9.61
C ARG A 150 -0.70 8.26 -10.15
N TYR A 151 0.10 8.32 -11.20
CA TYR A 151 0.50 9.57 -11.86
C TYR A 151 -0.43 9.94 -13.03
N GLY A 152 -1.58 9.28 -13.17
CA GLY A 152 -2.58 9.58 -14.19
C GLY A 152 -2.37 8.84 -15.53
N HIS A 153 -1.39 7.94 -15.61
CA HIS A 153 -1.13 7.16 -16.81
C HIS A 153 -1.78 5.78 -16.72
N SER A 154 -3.04 5.69 -17.14
CA SER A 154 -3.86 4.46 -17.00
C SER A 154 -3.57 3.39 -18.05
N TYR A 155 -2.99 3.74 -19.20
CA TYR A 155 -2.84 2.83 -20.34
C TYR A 155 -2.10 1.53 -19.97
N ASN A 156 -0.92 1.64 -19.33
CA ASN A 156 -0.13 0.48 -18.94
C ASN A 156 -0.85 -0.40 -17.93
N TYR A 157 -1.63 0.21 -17.02
CA TYR A 157 -2.45 -0.54 -16.07
C TYR A 157 -3.55 -1.32 -16.78
N ILE A 158 -4.30 -0.67 -17.67
CA ILE A 158 -5.40 -1.30 -18.44
C ILE A 158 -4.88 -2.49 -19.24
N VAL A 159 -3.81 -2.29 -20.01
CA VAL A 159 -3.18 -3.36 -20.81
C VAL A 159 -2.73 -4.52 -19.94
N TYR A 160 -2.17 -4.24 -18.76
CA TYR A 160 -1.73 -5.28 -17.84
C TYR A 160 -2.89 -6.08 -17.24
N ILE A 161 -4.00 -5.42 -16.87
CA ILE A 161 -5.14 -6.08 -16.21
C ILE A 161 -6.13 -6.73 -17.18
N GLU A 162 -6.10 -6.40 -18.47
CA GLU A 162 -7.05 -6.94 -19.47
C GLU A 162 -7.05 -8.49 -19.49
N PRO A 163 -5.89 -9.19 -19.53
CA PRO A 163 -5.87 -10.64 -19.39
C PRO A 163 -6.44 -11.15 -18.05
N MET A 164 -6.29 -10.37 -16.97
CA MET A 164 -6.83 -10.74 -15.65
C MET A 164 -8.35 -10.62 -15.61
N ILE A 165 -8.93 -9.65 -16.33
CA ILE A 165 -10.38 -9.50 -16.48
C ILE A 165 -10.95 -10.73 -17.18
N ASP A 166 -10.31 -11.20 -18.24
CA ASP A 166 -10.73 -12.42 -18.95
C ASP A 166 -10.74 -13.65 -18.03
N MET A 167 -9.72 -13.79 -17.18
CA MET A 167 -9.67 -14.88 -16.19
C MET A 167 -10.86 -14.82 -15.22
N VAL A 168 -11.23 -13.62 -14.76
CA VAL A 168 -12.39 -13.43 -13.87
C VAL A 168 -13.69 -13.77 -14.58
N ILE A 169 -13.86 -13.38 -15.85
CA ILE A 169 -15.05 -13.69 -16.65
C ILE A 169 -15.17 -15.21 -16.88
N GLN A 170 -14.05 -15.88 -17.17
CA GLN A 170 -14.04 -17.33 -17.37
C GLN A 170 -14.31 -18.11 -16.08
N ALA A 171 -13.80 -17.63 -14.93
CA ALA A 171 -14.07 -18.23 -13.63
C ALA A 171 -15.52 -18.04 -13.14
N ASN A 172 -16.24 -17.03 -13.65
CA ASN A 172 -17.63 -16.73 -13.31
C ASN A 172 -18.51 -16.49 -14.55
N PRO A 173 -18.93 -17.55 -15.26
CA PRO A 173 -19.68 -17.41 -16.52
C PRO A 173 -21.06 -16.75 -16.38
N LYS A 174 -21.57 -16.58 -15.16
CA LYS A 174 -22.82 -15.86 -14.87
C LYS A 174 -22.74 -14.34 -15.03
N ASN A 175 -21.54 -13.77 -15.21
CA ASN A 175 -21.32 -12.33 -15.41
C ASN A 175 -21.22 -11.92 -16.89
N LYS A 176 -21.51 -12.83 -17.83
CA LYS A 176 -21.72 -12.49 -19.24
C LYS A 176 -23.15 -11.97 -19.41
N SER A 177 -23.35 -10.69 -19.11
CA SER A 177 -24.58 -9.94 -19.39
C SER A 177 -24.31 -8.84 -20.39
#